data_AF-A0A942YHD1-F1
#
_entry.id   AF-A0A942YHD1-F1
#
_cell.length_a   1.000
_cell.length_b   1.000
_cell.length_c   1.000
_cell.angle_alpha   90.00
_cell.angle_beta   90.00
_cell.angle_gamma   90.00
#
_symmetry.space_group_name_H-M   'P 1'
#
loop_
_entity.id
_entity.type
_entity.pdbx_description
1 polymer ?
#
loop_
_entity_poly.entity_id
_entity_poly.type
_entity_poly.pdbx_seq_one_letter_code
_entity_poly.pdbx_strand_id
1 'polypeptide(L)'
;MGEILRENQNTKLLLEMSVVDGEYDFTSSIVEALNQAELEIHNLDETIESIQCLKPNCDKLDYILAASSGALCGIIDIFLVGKPGESPLGDITDKWFANRTTDFAKLCGWEDKGENSLSSAIRFLEKKFKIPYDQRGVGDAASFVFDLNPTNHHFKSLAHNPSLLGLFFSILDQFTNSSHFISGGELISLADADGKFELRGNNIPSKLFCAFANWFGHLISDMSGSSGSKGRGMGIPSPLWTWTNDIIVLKRSLNIPVSQFDNSINELAINIYKEGYDARFQSTQAIPVFINEILVRLVFAIRRLIKYFAETDKETRSFSLMWKKCEPFSNPTVKRMLTIAHGTFCLIDIGDASVRGFVTGAGFFNPTEFFLRLNIFGVGRLTISLYGEVKREIGIQKAEREIIFARKEKLVVENYIEGLKLLSELYEDKNLLNFITDFKISDMYIHAFEKSVMLAKKRNVPNNEILKNKMEIDSYFLGGNKT
;
A
#
# COMPACT_ATOMS: atom_id res chain seq x y z
N MET A 1 -30.39 -26.74 9.77
CA MET A 1 -31.40 -27.59 9.11
C MET A 1 -31.05 -27.59 7.63
N GLY A 2 -30.61 -28.73 7.09
CA GLY A 2 -30.14 -28.93 5.71
C GLY A 2 -28.68 -28.52 5.49
N GLU A 3 -27.74 -29.48 5.38
CA GLU A 3 -27.14 -29.96 4.11
C GLU A 3 -25.98 -29.04 3.66
N ILE A 4 -24.72 -29.47 3.46
CA ILE A 4 -24.15 -30.77 3.10
C ILE A 4 -22.81 -30.91 3.82
N LEU A 5 -22.71 -31.92 4.68
CA LEU A 5 -21.47 -32.50 5.14
C LEU A 5 -20.77 -33.10 3.91
N ARG A 6 -19.65 -32.54 3.48
CA ARG A 6 -18.70 -33.30 2.66
C ARG A 6 -18.14 -34.38 3.57
N GLU A 7 -18.68 -35.59 3.42
CA GLU A 7 -18.01 -36.81 3.86
C GLU A 7 -16.64 -36.85 3.17
N ASN A 8 -15.60 -36.48 3.92
CA ASN A 8 -14.27 -37.03 3.68
C ASN A 8 -14.41 -38.53 3.96
N GLN A 9 -14.70 -39.31 2.91
CA GLN A 9 -14.48 -40.73 2.95
C GLN A 9 -13.00 -40.94 3.23
N ASN A 10 -12.73 -41.49 4.41
CA ASN A 10 -11.44 -42.03 4.80
C ASN A 10 -10.99 -43.04 3.73
N THR A 11 -10.23 -42.59 2.75
CA THR A 11 -9.38 -43.47 1.92
C THR A 11 -8.23 -43.94 2.80
N LYS A 12 -8.48 -45.02 3.55
CA LYS A 12 -7.42 -45.91 4.01
C LYS A 12 -6.86 -46.59 2.76
N LEU A 13 -5.93 -45.91 2.08
CA LEU A 13 -5.31 -46.40 0.86
C LEU A 13 -4.27 -47.46 1.23
N LEU A 14 -4.72 -48.72 1.25
CA LEU A 14 -3.85 -49.88 1.31
C LEU A 14 -4.23 -50.74 0.10
N LEU A 15 -3.49 -50.57 -1.01
CA LEU A 15 -3.55 -51.39 -2.23
C LEU A 15 -4.96 -51.93 -2.54
N GLU A 16 -5.83 -51.07 -3.08
CA GLU A 16 -7.14 -51.52 -3.55
C GLU A 16 -6.96 -52.17 -4.93
N MET A 17 -7.23 -53.48 -5.01
CA MET A 17 -7.27 -54.21 -6.28
C MET A 17 -8.73 -54.28 -6.71
N SER A 18 -9.08 -53.50 -7.73
CA SER A 18 -10.43 -53.54 -8.32
C SER A 18 -10.40 -54.40 -9.59
N VAL A 19 -11.40 -55.27 -9.72
CA VAL A 19 -11.63 -56.05 -10.94
C VAL A 19 -12.93 -55.57 -11.56
N VAL A 20 -12.83 -54.92 -12.71
CA VAL A 20 -13.98 -54.43 -13.50
C VAL A 20 -13.80 -54.92 -14.93
N ASP A 21 -14.84 -55.55 -15.49
CA ASP A 21 -14.91 -56.02 -16.88
C ASP A 21 -13.74 -56.90 -17.37
N GLY A 22 -13.18 -57.71 -16.47
CA GLY A 22 -12.12 -58.67 -16.82
C GLY A 22 -10.72 -58.07 -16.95
N GLU A 23 -10.57 -56.80 -16.57
CA GLU A 23 -9.31 -56.10 -16.34
C GLU A 23 -9.11 -55.93 -14.82
N TYR A 24 -7.85 -55.94 -14.38
CA TYR A 24 -7.47 -55.68 -13.00
C TYR A 24 -6.72 -54.36 -12.93
N ASP A 25 -7.20 -53.47 -12.08
CA ASP A 25 -6.62 -52.14 -11.87
C ASP A 25 -6.14 -52.01 -10.41
N PHE A 26 -4.92 -51.52 -10.25
CA PHE A 26 -4.33 -51.19 -8.96
C PHE A 26 -4.46 -49.68 -8.79
N THR A 27 -5.33 -49.22 -7.88
CA THR A 27 -5.77 -47.81 -7.84
C THR A 27 -4.64 -46.82 -7.52
N SER A 28 -3.52 -47.28 -6.95
CA SER A 28 -2.24 -46.56 -6.91
C SER A 28 -1.11 -47.53 -6.52
N SER A 29 0.04 -47.48 -7.21
CA SER A 29 1.25 -48.18 -6.73
C SER A 29 1.81 -47.49 -5.47
N ILE A 30 2.60 -48.19 -4.65
CA ILE A 30 3.27 -47.58 -3.48
C ILE A 30 4.13 -46.38 -3.93
N VAL A 31 4.75 -46.48 -5.11
CA VAL A 31 5.51 -45.39 -5.75
C VAL A 31 4.64 -44.16 -6.02
N GLU A 32 3.41 -44.35 -6.48
CA GLU A 32 2.50 -43.25 -6.81
C GLU A 32 1.98 -42.55 -5.55
N ALA A 33 1.66 -43.33 -4.50
CA ALA A 33 1.32 -42.83 -3.19
C ALA A 33 2.49 -42.06 -2.52
N LEU A 34 3.72 -42.53 -2.70
CA LEU A 34 4.94 -41.82 -2.26
C LEU A 34 5.09 -40.48 -2.98
N ASN A 35 4.96 -40.45 -4.31
CA ASN A 35 5.06 -39.22 -5.10
C ASN A 35 3.99 -38.17 -4.70
N GLN A 36 2.76 -38.61 -4.43
CA GLN A 36 1.70 -37.71 -3.96
C GLN A 36 1.99 -37.14 -2.57
N ALA A 37 2.43 -37.98 -1.63
CA ALA A 37 2.76 -37.55 -0.27
C ALA A 37 3.97 -36.59 -0.25
N GLU A 38 4.97 -36.81 -1.11
CA GLU A 38 6.11 -35.90 -1.26
C GLU A 38 5.68 -34.53 -1.84
N LEU A 39 4.76 -34.51 -2.80
CA LEU A 39 4.18 -33.26 -3.33
C LEU A 39 3.38 -32.50 -2.25
N GLU A 40 2.65 -33.23 -1.40
CA GLU A 40 1.91 -32.64 -0.29
C GLU A 40 2.85 -31.98 0.74
N ILE A 41 3.97 -32.62 1.10
CA ILE A 41 5.01 -32.00 1.93
C ILE A 41 5.53 -30.72 1.30
N HIS A 42 5.82 -30.73 0.00
CA HIS A 42 6.31 -29.55 -0.71
C HIS A 42 5.33 -28.37 -0.60
N ASN A 43 4.03 -28.62 -0.80
CA ASN A 43 3.00 -27.57 -0.69
C ASN A 43 2.85 -27.05 0.75
N LEU A 44 2.96 -27.93 1.75
CA LEU A 44 2.94 -27.55 3.16
C LEU A 44 4.16 -26.69 3.52
N ASP A 45 5.34 -27.02 2.98
CA ASP A 45 6.55 -26.21 3.17
C ASP A 45 6.44 -24.83 2.53
N GLU A 46 5.92 -24.73 1.30
CA GLU A 46 5.64 -23.42 0.67
C GLU A 46 4.67 -22.58 1.51
N THR A 47 3.62 -23.21 2.05
CA THR A 47 2.64 -22.54 2.91
C THR A 47 3.32 -22.01 4.18
N ILE A 48 4.13 -22.83 4.85
CA ILE A 48 4.85 -22.45 6.07
C ILE A 48 5.85 -21.32 5.79
N GLU A 49 6.63 -21.41 4.70
CA GLU A 49 7.60 -20.39 4.30
C GLU A 49 6.93 -19.05 3.98
N SER A 50 5.82 -19.07 3.24
CA SER A 50 5.08 -17.87 2.87
C SER A 50 4.61 -17.08 4.09
N ILE A 51 4.16 -17.79 5.13
CA ILE A 51 3.69 -17.19 6.38
C ILE A 51 4.87 -16.69 7.23
N GLN A 52 5.98 -17.44 7.27
CA GLN A 52 7.20 -16.98 7.95
C GLN A 52 7.74 -15.68 7.33
N CYS A 53 7.62 -15.53 6.01
CA CYS A 53 7.99 -14.30 5.30
C CYS A 53 7.14 -13.08 5.68
N LEU A 54 6.03 -13.25 6.42
CA LEU A 54 5.25 -12.12 6.94
C LEU A 54 5.89 -11.51 8.20
N LYS A 55 6.68 -12.28 8.96
CA LYS A 55 7.25 -11.84 10.23
C LYS A 55 8.46 -10.92 10.01
N PRO A 56 8.51 -9.74 10.65
CA PRO A 56 9.72 -8.92 10.68
C PRO A 56 10.88 -9.68 11.34
N ASN A 57 12.06 -9.64 10.73
CA ASN A 57 13.28 -10.23 11.27
C ASN A 57 14.30 -9.13 11.60
N CYS A 58 13.96 -8.31 12.61
CA CYS A 58 14.82 -7.23 13.09
C CYS A 58 15.75 -7.74 14.21
N ASP A 59 17.04 -7.47 14.09
CA ASP A 59 17.99 -7.64 15.18
C ASP A 59 18.17 -6.33 16.00
N LYS A 60 18.97 -6.39 17.07
CA LYS A 60 19.24 -5.23 17.94
C LYS A 60 19.81 -4.04 17.16
N LEU A 61 20.68 -4.29 16.18
CA LEU A 61 21.30 -3.23 15.39
C LEU A 61 20.29 -2.57 14.45
N ASP A 62 19.33 -3.32 13.90
CA ASP A 62 18.23 -2.77 13.11
C ASP A 62 17.42 -1.75 13.92
N TYR A 63 17.08 -2.11 15.17
CA TYR A 63 16.36 -1.21 16.07
C TYR A 63 17.18 0.03 16.44
N ILE A 64 18.47 -0.14 16.78
CA ILE A 64 19.35 0.97 17.13
C ILE A 64 19.48 1.94 15.94
N LEU A 65 19.73 1.43 14.74
CA LEU A 65 19.92 2.26 13.55
C LEU A 65 18.63 2.96 13.12
N ALA A 66 17.49 2.27 13.22
CA ALA A 66 16.18 2.86 12.98
C ALA A 66 15.88 3.99 13.97
N ALA A 67 16.06 3.75 15.27
CA ALA A 67 15.86 4.76 16.30
C ALA A 67 16.83 5.95 16.13
N SER A 68 18.09 5.68 15.77
CA SER A 68 19.09 6.71 15.51
C SER A 68 18.72 7.58 14.30
N SER A 69 18.19 6.97 13.23
CA SER A 69 17.67 7.70 12.06
C SER A 69 16.49 8.60 12.46
N GLY A 70 15.55 8.08 13.25
CA GLY A 70 14.44 8.85 13.79
C GLY A 70 14.90 10.03 14.65
N ALA A 71 15.87 9.79 15.53
CA ALA A 71 16.44 10.82 16.39
C ALA A 71 17.18 11.91 15.59
N LEU A 72 17.97 11.52 14.59
CA LEU A 72 18.60 12.45 13.67
C LEU A 72 17.56 13.32 12.95
N CYS A 73 16.47 12.71 12.45
CA CYS A 73 15.41 13.47 11.79
C CYS A 73 14.67 14.40 12.76
N GLY A 74 14.54 14.02 14.04
CA GLY A 74 13.98 14.91 15.07
C GLY A 74 14.86 16.12 15.31
N ILE A 75 16.19 15.94 15.32
CA ILE A 75 17.15 17.05 15.41
C ILE A 75 17.07 17.93 14.16
N ILE A 76 17.03 17.34 12.96
CA ILE A 76 16.86 18.09 11.70
C ILE A 76 15.59 18.92 11.76
N ASP A 77 14.49 18.35 12.24
CA ASP A 77 13.21 19.06 12.33
C ASP A 77 13.29 20.23 13.31
N ILE A 78 13.77 20.01 14.54
CA ILE A 78 13.91 21.06 15.56
C ILE A 78 14.76 22.25 15.08
N PHE A 79 15.91 21.99 14.46
CA PHE A 79 16.89 23.03 14.15
C PHE A 79 16.81 23.57 12.72
N LEU A 80 16.35 22.76 11.77
CA LEU A 80 16.37 23.12 10.35
C LEU A 80 14.97 23.31 9.76
N VAL A 81 13.93 22.70 10.34
CA VAL A 81 12.52 22.97 10.00
C VAL A 81 11.94 24.03 10.93
N GLY A 82 11.99 23.84 12.25
CA GLY A 82 11.56 24.81 13.25
C GLY A 82 10.11 25.24 13.07
N LYS A 83 9.88 26.56 13.06
CA LYS A 83 8.59 27.17 12.73
C LYS A 83 8.73 28.15 11.56
N PRO A 84 7.63 28.57 10.91
CA PRO A 84 7.69 29.63 9.90
C PRO A 84 8.45 30.87 10.41
N GLY A 85 9.30 31.46 9.56
CA GLY A 85 10.16 32.60 9.91
C GLY A 85 11.47 32.25 10.62
N GLU A 86 11.63 31.02 11.12
CA GLU A 86 12.84 30.52 11.80
C GLU A 86 13.44 29.30 11.07
N SER A 87 13.12 29.08 9.79
CA SER A 87 13.32 27.80 9.10
C SER A 87 14.38 27.85 7.97
N PRO A 88 15.61 27.36 8.21
CA PRO A 88 16.63 27.26 7.15
C PRO A 88 16.20 26.39 5.96
N LEU A 89 15.54 25.24 6.21
CA LEU A 89 14.98 24.41 5.12
C LEU A 89 13.77 25.08 4.48
N GLY A 90 13.05 25.91 5.24
CA GLY A 90 11.98 26.78 4.75
C GLY A 90 12.48 27.72 3.66
N ASP A 91 13.62 28.39 3.86
CA ASP A 91 14.21 29.28 2.87
C ASP A 91 14.57 28.56 1.55
N ILE A 92 15.10 27.33 1.67
CA ILE A 92 15.40 26.48 0.51
C ILE A 92 14.09 26.10 -0.21
N THR A 93 13.06 25.75 0.54
CA THR A 93 11.74 25.39 0.01
C THR A 93 11.10 26.59 -0.68
N ASP A 94 11.09 27.76 -0.06
CA ASP A 94 10.57 29.00 -0.63
C ASP A 94 11.27 29.34 -1.95
N LYS A 95 12.59 29.20 -2.02
CA LYS A 95 13.35 29.41 -3.26
C LYS A 95 12.97 28.39 -4.34
N TRP A 96 12.75 27.13 -3.96
CA TRP A 96 12.27 26.12 -4.90
C TRP A 96 10.90 26.50 -5.48
N PHE A 97 9.95 26.90 -4.63
CA PHE A 97 8.62 27.37 -5.04
C PHE A 97 8.70 28.60 -5.95
N ALA A 98 9.52 29.59 -5.59
CA ALA A 98 9.76 30.78 -6.41
C ALA A 98 10.25 30.41 -7.82
N ASN A 99 11.25 29.52 -7.91
CA ASN A 99 11.75 29.04 -9.20
C ASN A 99 10.67 28.33 -10.01
N ARG A 100 9.84 27.47 -9.38
CA ARG A 100 8.72 26.79 -10.07
C ARG A 100 7.65 27.76 -10.55
N THR A 101 7.29 28.79 -9.77
CA THR A 101 6.38 29.86 -10.22
C THR A 101 6.96 30.59 -11.43
N THR A 102 8.26 30.93 -11.41
CA THR A 102 8.94 31.55 -12.56
C THR A 102 8.98 30.63 -13.78
N ASP A 103 9.30 29.35 -13.61
CA ASP A 103 9.32 28.37 -14.70
C ASP A 103 7.94 28.21 -15.33
N PHE A 104 6.88 28.16 -14.50
CA PHE A 104 5.50 28.12 -14.99
C PHE A 104 5.11 29.40 -15.72
N ALA A 105 5.53 30.57 -15.24
CA ALA A 105 5.32 31.83 -15.95
C ALA A 105 5.99 31.80 -17.33
N LYS A 106 7.22 31.31 -17.44
CA LYS A 106 7.93 31.14 -18.72
C LYS A 106 7.20 30.21 -19.68
N LEU A 107 6.71 29.07 -19.18
CA LEU A 107 5.86 28.15 -19.95
C LEU A 107 4.58 28.84 -20.45
N CYS A 108 4.07 29.79 -19.68
CA CYS A 108 2.93 30.61 -20.05
C CYS A 108 3.27 31.81 -20.96
N GLY A 109 4.53 31.98 -21.40
CA GLY A 109 4.95 33.06 -22.29
C GLY A 109 5.38 34.35 -21.59
N TRP A 110 5.74 34.28 -20.30
CA TRP A 110 6.40 35.39 -19.62
C TRP A 110 7.89 35.46 -20.01
N GLU A 111 8.36 36.67 -20.33
CA GLU A 111 9.77 36.94 -20.63
C GLU A 111 10.44 37.63 -19.43
N ASP A 112 11.60 37.11 -19.03
CA ASP A 112 12.39 37.67 -17.94
C ASP A 112 13.14 38.92 -18.41
N LYS A 113 12.82 40.07 -17.80
CA LYS A 113 13.44 41.37 -18.09
C LYS A 113 14.42 41.82 -17.00
N GLY A 114 14.81 40.92 -16.09
CA GLY A 114 15.88 41.14 -15.11
C GLY A 114 15.44 41.76 -13.78
N GLU A 115 14.79 42.93 -13.80
CA GLU A 115 14.41 43.59 -12.53
C GLU A 115 13.15 42.98 -11.91
N ASN A 116 13.26 42.51 -10.66
CA ASN A 116 12.19 41.88 -9.88
C ASN A 116 11.49 40.71 -10.63
N SER A 117 12.29 39.79 -11.17
CA SER A 117 11.83 38.67 -12.00
C SER A 117 10.67 37.89 -11.37
N LEU A 118 10.75 37.52 -10.08
CA LEU A 118 9.66 36.81 -9.39
C LEU A 118 8.37 37.63 -9.30
N SER A 119 8.42 38.86 -8.76
CA SER A 119 7.22 39.71 -8.62
C SER A 119 6.59 40.02 -9.98
N SER A 120 7.40 40.18 -11.02
CA SER A 120 6.91 40.41 -12.38
C SER A 120 6.30 39.15 -13.01
N ALA A 121 6.84 37.96 -12.71
CA ALA A 121 6.28 36.68 -13.11
C ALA A 121 4.92 36.42 -12.40
N ILE A 122 4.85 36.65 -11.09
CA ILE A 122 3.59 36.56 -10.32
C ILE A 122 2.55 37.50 -10.92
N ARG A 123 2.89 38.76 -11.15
CA ARG A 123 1.98 39.74 -11.76
C ARG A 123 1.52 39.36 -13.16
N PHE A 124 2.37 38.70 -13.95
CA PHE A 124 1.99 38.19 -15.26
C PHE A 124 0.96 37.06 -15.12
N LEU A 125 1.20 36.12 -14.20
CA LEU A 125 0.29 35.01 -13.91
C LEU A 125 -1.05 35.50 -13.35
N GLU A 126 -1.05 36.41 -12.36
CA GLU A 126 -2.25 37.06 -11.79
C GLU A 126 -3.13 37.68 -12.89
N LYS A 127 -2.51 38.31 -13.91
CA LYS A 127 -3.22 38.90 -15.05
C LYS A 127 -3.71 37.88 -16.07
N LYS A 128 -2.93 36.83 -16.31
CA LYS A 128 -3.24 35.80 -17.31
C LYS A 128 -4.35 34.87 -16.82
N PHE A 129 -4.30 34.50 -15.55
CA PHE A 129 -5.24 33.63 -14.86
C PHE A 129 -6.10 34.45 -13.89
N LYS A 130 -6.86 35.39 -14.48
CA LYS A 130 -7.74 36.27 -13.72
C LYS A 130 -8.91 35.46 -13.14
N ILE A 131 -9.32 35.80 -11.92
CA ILE A 131 -10.42 35.19 -11.18
C ILE A 131 -11.27 36.28 -10.50
N PRO A 132 -12.56 36.03 -10.17
CA PRO A 132 -13.44 37.03 -9.56
C PRO A 132 -13.39 37.07 -8.02
N TYR A 133 -12.71 36.11 -7.38
CA TYR A 133 -12.71 35.90 -5.92
C TYR A 133 -11.39 36.31 -5.22
N ASP A 134 -10.58 37.15 -5.88
CA ASP A 134 -9.31 37.66 -5.34
C ASP A 134 -9.45 39.00 -4.58
N GLN A 135 -10.52 39.18 -3.80
CA GLN A 135 -10.68 40.40 -3.01
C GLN A 135 -9.77 40.41 -1.78
N ARG A 136 -8.98 41.48 -1.62
CA ARG A 136 -8.05 41.67 -0.49
C ARG A 136 -8.64 42.43 0.70
N GLY A 137 -9.91 42.83 0.58
CA GLY A 137 -10.63 43.72 1.48
C GLY A 137 -11.67 44.47 0.66
N VAL A 138 -12.91 43.99 0.66
CA VAL A 138 -14.02 44.67 -0.02
C VAL A 138 -14.17 46.04 0.67
N GLY A 139 -14.17 47.16 -0.08
CA GLY A 139 -13.94 48.51 0.46
C GLY A 139 -14.65 48.86 1.77
N ASP A 140 -14.03 49.73 2.59
CA ASP A 140 -14.25 50.11 4.01
C ASP A 140 -15.52 49.62 4.76
N ALA A 141 -16.69 49.53 4.13
CA ALA A 141 -17.92 48.99 4.71
C ALA A 141 -18.04 47.44 4.68
N ALA A 142 -17.45 46.76 3.70
CA ALA A 142 -17.58 45.30 3.53
C ALA A 142 -16.41 44.52 4.15
N SER A 143 -15.22 45.13 4.29
CA SER A 143 -14.09 44.56 5.04
C SER A 143 -14.44 44.35 6.52
N PHE A 144 -15.28 45.22 7.11
CA PHE A 144 -15.77 45.09 8.48
C PHE A 144 -16.78 43.94 8.66
N VAL A 145 -17.61 43.67 7.64
CA VAL A 145 -18.65 42.62 7.70
C VAL A 145 -18.06 41.22 7.51
N PHE A 146 -16.98 41.10 6.73
CA PHE A 146 -16.42 39.79 6.35
C PHE A 146 -15.10 39.43 7.05
N ASP A 147 -14.49 40.36 7.80
CA ASP A 147 -13.17 40.20 8.43
C ASP A 147 -12.13 39.63 7.43
N LEU A 148 -12.14 40.18 6.20
CA LEU A 148 -11.23 39.83 5.12
C LEU A 148 -10.13 40.87 5.04
N ASN A 149 -8.88 40.41 5.05
CA ASN A 149 -7.69 41.22 4.92
C ASN A 149 -6.60 40.48 4.12
N PRO A 150 -5.52 41.17 3.70
CA PRO A 150 -4.47 40.55 2.90
C PRO A 150 -3.78 39.35 3.56
N THR A 151 -3.86 39.22 4.89
CA THR A 151 -3.20 38.13 5.66
C THR A 151 -4.07 36.89 5.87
N ASN A 152 -5.38 36.95 5.59
CA ASN A 152 -6.27 35.81 5.80
C ASN A 152 -7.12 35.44 4.57
N HIS A 153 -7.22 36.31 3.56
CA HIS A 153 -8.18 36.11 2.47
C HIS A 153 -7.94 34.83 1.65
N HIS A 154 -6.69 34.43 1.38
CA HIS A 154 -6.44 33.15 0.69
C HIS A 154 -6.95 31.95 1.51
N PHE A 155 -6.89 32.00 2.84
CA PHE A 155 -7.41 30.93 3.68
C PHE A 155 -8.93 31.00 3.82
N LYS A 156 -9.51 32.19 4.01
CA LYS A 156 -10.96 32.34 4.16
C LYS A 156 -11.72 32.10 2.85
N SER A 157 -11.14 32.49 1.72
CA SER A 157 -11.72 32.27 0.38
C SER A 157 -11.60 30.81 0.00
N LEU A 158 -12.74 30.14 -0.18
CA LEU A 158 -12.75 28.70 -0.47
C LEU A 158 -12.07 28.38 -1.80
N ALA A 159 -12.21 29.26 -2.78
CA ALA A 159 -11.65 29.06 -4.11
C ALA A 159 -10.10 29.15 -4.15
N HIS A 160 -9.47 29.73 -3.11
CA HIS A 160 -8.02 29.78 -2.92
C HIS A 160 -7.46 28.54 -2.17
N ASN A 161 -8.32 27.67 -1.66
CA ASN A 161 -7.90 26.44 -1.01
C ASN A 161 -7.44 25.40 -2.05
N PRO A 162 -6.23 24.81 -1.94
CA PRO A 162 -5.77 23.73 -2.80
C PRO A 162 -6.43 22.38 -2.42
N SER A 163 -7.76 22.31 -2.48
CA SER A 163 -8.57 21.11 -2.22
C SER A 163 -9.57 20.87 -3.34
N LEU A 164 -10.18 19.67 -3.37
CA LEU A 164 -11.25 19.37 -4.34
C LEU A 164 -12.46 20.29 -4.15
N LEU A 165 -12.76 20.64 -2.90
CA LEU A 165 -13.85 21.59 -2.62
C LEU A 165 -13.45 23.01 -3.05
N GLY A 166 -12.19 23.41 -2.85
CA GLY A 166 -11.70 24.69 -3.35
C GLY A 166 -11.74 24.79 -4.87
N LEU A 167 -11.40 23.72 -5.60
CA LEU A 167 -11.61 23.64 -7.05
C LEU A 167 -13.09 23.79 -7.43
N PHE A 168 -13.99 23.12 -6.71
CA PHE A 168 -15.43 23.24 -6.95
C PHE A 168 -15.91 24.69 -6.78
N PHE A 169 -15.57 25.34 -5.67
CA PHE A 169 -15.95 26.74 -5.44
C PHE A 169 -15.30 27.68 -6.45
N SER A 170 -14.04 27.46 -6.81
CA SER A 170 -13.39 28.25 -7.86
C SER A 170 -14.13 28.19 -9.20
N ILE A 171 -14.60 27.01 -9.61
CA ILE A 171 -15.40 26.87 -10.83
C ILE A 171 -16.75 27.58 -10.65
N LEU A 172 -17.44 27.33 -9.54
CA LEU A 172 -18.74 27.95 -9.23
C LEU A 172 -18.64 29.49 -9.28
N ASP A 173 -17.64 30.05 -8.62
CA ASP A 173 -17.41 31.48 -8.46
C ASP A 173 -17.10 32.14 -9.80
N GLN A 174 -16.34 31.47 -10.66
CA GLN A 174 -16.10 31.93 -12.03
C GLN A 174 -17.35 31.87 -12.91
N PHE A 175 -18.20 30.86 -12.76
CA PHE A 175 -19.45 30.78 -13.52
C PHE A 175 -20.49 31.82 -13.09
N THR A 176 -20.49 32.18 -11.82
CA THR A 176 -21.51 33.04 -11.20
C THR A 176 -21.03 34.47 -10.94
N ASN A 177 -19.76 34.77 -11.22
CA ASN A 177 -19.11 36.01 -10.80
C ASN A 177 -19.33 36.30 -9.30
N SER A 178 -19.11 35.27 -8.47
CA SER A 178 -19.27 35.36 -7.02
C SER A 178 -17.95 35.10 -6.30
N SER A 179 -17.96 35.18 -4.97
CA SER A 179 -16.84 34.78 -4.13
C SER A 179 -17.36 34.19 -2.81
N HIS A 180 -16.98 32.95 -2.50
CA HIS A 180 -17.40 32.27 -1.27
C HIS A 180 -16.31 32.21 -0.21
N PHE A 181 -16.66 32.55 1.03
CA PHE A 181 -15.73 32.63 2.16
C PHE A 181 -16.27 31.96 3.42
N ILE A 182 -15.36 31.57 4.30
CA ILE A 182 -15.66 31.13 5.67
C ILE A 182 -15.25 32.23 6.66
N SER A 183 -16.19 32.64 7.50
CA SER A 183 -15.94 33.59 8.59
C SER A 183 -16.87 33.29 9.77
N GLY A 184 -16.33 33.19 10.98
CA GLY A 184 -17.12 32.93 12.19
C GLY A 184 -17.93 31.61 12.16
N GLY A 185 -17.47 30.60 11.42
CA GLY A 185 -18.19 29.34 11.26
C GLY A 185 -19.38 29.38 10.30
N GLU A 186 -19.55 30.47 9.56
CA GLU A 186 -20.59 30.64 8.53
C GLU A 186 -20.00 30.62 7.13
N LEU A 187 -20.79 30.11 6.18
CA LEU A 187 -20.52 30.22 4.75
C LEU A 187 -21.14 31.50 4.22
N ILE A 188 -20.31 32.38 3.70
CA ILE A 188 -20.70 33.70 3.20
C ILE A 188 -20.44 33.75 1.70
N SER A 189 -21.36 34.33 0.94
CA SER A 189 -21.23 34.54 -0.50
C SER A 189 -21.33 36.02 -0.85
N LEU A 190 -20.40 36.50 -1.67
CA LEU A 190 -20.44 37.82 -2.29
C LEU A 190 -20.84 37.67 -3.76
N ALA A 191 -21.99 38.22 -4.14
CA ALA A 191 -22.40 38.31 -5.54
C ALA A 191 -21.73 39.50 -6.25
N ASP A 192 -21.63 39.42 -7.58
CA ASP A 192 -21.00 40.44 -8.44
C ASP A 192 -19.59 40.85 -7.96
N ALA A 193 -18.78 39.83 -7.73
CA ALA A 193 -17.51 39.91 -7.02
C ALA A 193 -16.44 40.74 -7.78
N ASP A 194 -16.45 40.71 -9.12
CA ASP A 194 -15.69 41.63 -9.98
C ASP A 194 -16.51 42.05 -11.21
N GLY A 195 -16.87 43.34 -11.30
CA GLY A 195 -17.61 43.89 -12.44
C GLY A 195 -16.87 43.87 -13.78
N LYS A 196 -15.57 43.53 -13.79
CA LYS A 196 -14.74 43.38 -14.99
C LYS A 196 -14.36 41.92 -15.27
N PHE A 197 -14.91 40.96 -14.54
CA PHE A 197 -14.61 39.56 -14.76
C PHE A 197 -15.57 38.95 -15.79
N GLU A 198 -15.01 38.17 -16.70
CA GLU A 198 -15.78 37.37 -17.65
C GLU A 198 -15.10 36.02 -17.82
N LEU A 199 -15.84 34.93 -17.57
CA LEU A 199 -15.35 33.59 -17.81
C LEU A 199 -15.35 33.29 -19.32
N ARG A 200 -14.14 33.10 -19.85
CA ARG A 200 -13.90 32.78 -21.26
C ARG A 200 -14.38 31.37 -21.62
N GLY A 201 -14.86 31.22 -22.85
CA GLY A 201 -15.32 29.94 -23.42
C GLY A 201 -16.65 30.10 -24.15
N ASN A 202 -16.77 29.46 -25.32
CA ASN A 202 -17.96 29.59 -26.19
C ASN A 202 -19.09 28.60 -25.83
N ASN A 203 -18.82 27.63 -24.96
CA ASN A 203 -19.78 26.62 -24.49
C ASN A 203 -19.42 26.12 -23.08
N ILE A 204 -20.30 25.35 -22.45
CA ILE A 204 -20.09 24.86 -21.08
C ILE A 204 -18.78 24.06 -20.92
N PRO A 205 -18.45 23.06 -21.78
CA PRO A 205 -17.18 22.34 -21.65
C PRO A 205 -15.93 23.23 -21.73
N SER A 206 -15.90 24.19 -22.66
CA SER A 206 -14.77 25.12 -22.78
C SER A 206 -14.69 26.08 -21.60
N LYS A 207 -15.82 26.56 -21.05
CA LYS A 207 -15.86 27.36 -19.83
C LYS A 207 -15.36 26.59 -18.61
N LEU A 208 -15.72 25.30 -18.48
CA LEU A 208 -15.20 24.43 -17.42
C LEU A 208 -13.68 24.27 -17.51
N PHE A 209 -13.16 24.01 -18.71
CA PHE A 209 -11.71 23.93 -18.94
C PHE A 209 -11.01 25.25 -18.60
N CYS A 210 -11.55 26.39 -19.07
CA CYS A 210 -10.99 27.71 -18.75
C CYS A 210 -11.04 28.01 -17.26
N ALA A 211 -12.13 27.67 -16.56
CA ALA A 211 -12.25 27.87 -15.12
C ALA A 211 -11.22 27.05 -14.34
N PHE A 212 -11.02 25.79 -14.73
CA PHE A 212 -9.97 24.93 -14.16
C PHE A 212 -8.57 25.51 -14.42
N ALA A 213 -8.28 25.91 -15.66
CA ALA A 213 -6.98 26.46 -16.03
C ALA A 213 -6.68 27.79 -15.29
N ASN A 214 -7.68 28.65 -15.15
CA ASN A 214 -7.60 29.87 -14.35
C ASN A 214 -7.28 29.55 -12.89
N TRP A 215 -8.04 28.64 -12.27
CA TRP A 215 -7.79 28.25 -10.88
C TRP A 215 -6.38 27.72 -10.67
N PHE A 216 -5.96 26.76 -11.49
CA PHE A 216 -4.64 26.16 -11.39
C PHE A 216 -3.53 27.18 -11.57
N GLY A 217 -3.64 28.04 -12.60
CA GLY A 217 -2.65 29.06 -12.87
C GLY A 217 -2.60 30.17 -11.80
N HIS A 218 -3.74 30.51 -11.20
CA HIS A 218 -3.84 31.48 -10.13
C HIS A 218 -3.25 30.95 -8.81
N LEU A 219 -3.51 29.69 -8.45
CA LEU A 219 -2.87 29.08 -7.28
C LEU A 219 -1.34 29.06 -7.41
N ILE A 220 -0.80 28.84 -8.62
CA ILE A 220 0.66 28.88 -8.85
C ILE A 220 1.24 30.29 -8.67
N SER A 221 0.49 31.35 -8.99
CA SER A 221 0.94 32.72 -8.66
C SER A 221 0.97 32.93 -7.15
N ASP A 222 -0.08 32.51 -6.45
CA ASP A 222 -0.23 32.74 -5.01
C ASP A 222 0.72 31.89 -4.16
N MET A 223 1.19 30.75 -4.68
CA MET A 223 2.14 29.86 -4.01
C MET A 223 3.41 30.59 -3.55
N SER A 224 3.89 31.56 -4.32
CA SER A 224 5.12 32.33 -4.02
C SER A 224 4.83 33.68 -3.36
N GLY A 225 3.60 33.90 -2.88
CA GLY A 225 3.15 35.17 -2.33
C GLY A 225 2.61 36.12 -3.42
N SER A 226 2.40 37.39 -3.07
CA SER A 226 1.83 38.37 -3.99
C SER A 226 2.88 39.33 -4.54
N SER A 227 2.63 39.82 -5.76
CA SER A 227 3.54 40.72 -6.48
C SER A 227 3.84 42.04 -5.75
N GLY A 228 2.99 42.45 -4.80
CA GLY A 228 3.12 43.67 -4.00
C GLY A 228 3.52 43.46 -2.54
N SER A 229 3.75 42.21 -2.10
CA SER A 229 4.12 41.93 -0.71
C SER A 229 5.56 42.39 -0.39
N LYS A 230 5.77 42.94 0.81
CA LYS A 230 7.10 43.16 1.36
C LYS A 230 7.49 41.90 2.15
N GLY A 231 8.49 41.16 1.68
CA GLY A 231 8.95 39.91 2.32
C GLY A 231 8.42 38.65 1.64
N ARG A 232 8.16 37.59 2.42
CA ARG A 232 7.82 36.24 1.95
C ARG A 232 6.43 36.11 1.28
N GLY A 233 5.51 37.03 1.59
CA GLY A 233 4.09 36.91 1.22
C GLY A 233 3.38 35.75 1.91
N MET A 234 2.04 35.67 1.79
CA MET A 234 1.22 34.70 2.53
C MET A 234 1.26 33.26 1.99
N GLY A 235 1.56 33.07 0.70
CA GLY A 235 1.46 31.75 0.06
C GLY A 235 0.01 31.27 -0.07
N ILE A 236 -0.19 30.06 -0.61
CA ILE A 236 -1.49 29.38 -0.58
C ILE A 236 -1.68 28.61 0.73
N PRO A 237 -2.92 28.48 1.24
CA PRO A 237 -3.21 27.68 2.42
C PRO A 237 -2.66 26.26 2.34
N SER A 238 -2.24 25.72 3.48
CA SER A 238 -1.80 24.34 3.58
C SER A 238 -2.95 23.37 3.23
N PRO A 239 -2.77 22.44 2.27
CA PRO A 239 -3.76 21.41 1.96
C PRO A 239 -4.23 20.57 3.16
N LEU A 240 -3.37 20.35 4.17
CA LEU A 240 -3.75 19.62 5.39
C LEU A 240 -4.45 20.49 6.45
N TRP A 241 -4.67 21.77 6.20
CA TRP A 241 -5.40 22.67 7.11
C TRP A 241 -6.66 23.27 6.47
N THR A 242 -6.75 23.28 5.14
CA THR A 242 -7.94 23.74 4.41
C THR A 242 -9.18 22.90 4.65
N TRP A 243 -9.04 21.63 5.05
CA TRP A 243 -10.17 20.75 5.41
C TRP A 243 -11.04 21.33 6.54
N THR A 244 -10.49 22.23 7.36
CA THR A 244 -11.26 22.89 8.43
C THR A 244 -12.37 23.77 7.85
N ASN A 245 -12.10 24.47 6.74
CA ASN A 245 -13.14 25.15 5.98
C ASN A 245 -14.09 24.15 5.34
N ASP A 246 -13.56 23.06 4.75
CA ASP A 246 -14.37 22.07 4.06
C ASP A 246 -15.41 21.42 5.01
N ILE A 247 -15.04 21.15 6.27
CA ILE A 247 -15.99 20.66 7.29
C ILE A 247 -17.09 21.68 7.57
N ILE A 248 -16.73 22.95 7.75
CA ILE A 248 -17.73 24.00 8.02
C ILE A 248 -18.70 24.09 6.84
N VAL A 249 -18.19 24.11 5.61
CA VAL A 249 -19.02 24.11 4.40
C VAL A 249 -19.95 22.91 4.37
N LEU A 250 -19.41 21.70 4.52
CA LEU A 250 -20.20 20.46 4.46
C LEU A 250 -21.30 20.44 5.53
N LYS A 251 -20.98 20.86 6.76
CA LYS A 251 -21.97 20.93 7.84
C LYS A 251 -23.07 21.93 7.51
N ARG A 252 -22.73 23.13 7.05
CA ARG A 252 -23.71 24.15 6.66
C ARG A 252 -24.58 23.70 5.50
N SER A 253 -24.00 23.10 4.45
CA SER A 253 -24.73 22.57 3.30
C SER A 253 -25.64 21.40 3.64
N LEU A 254 -25.34 20.63 4.69
CA LEU A 254 -26.16 19.52 5.18
C LEU A 254 -27.09 19.90 6.34
N ASN A 255 -27.22 21.20 6.66
CA ASN A 255 -28.00 21.70 7.81
C ASN A 255 -27.58 21.09 9.16
N ILE A 256 -26.32 20.69 9.29
CA ILE A 256 -25.71 20.21 10.54
C ILE A 256 -25.13 21.42 11.29
N PRO A 257 -25.43 21.60 12.59
CA PRO A 257 -24.85 22.68 13.38
C PRO A 257 -23.32 22.60 13.42
N VAL A 258 -22.65 23.74 13.19
CA VAL A 258 -21.21 23.87 13.39
C VAL A 258 -20.94 23.95 14.89
N SER A 259 -20.08 23.05 15.37
CA SER A 259 -19.76 22.94 16.79
C SER A 259 -18.68 23.94 17.20
N GLN A 260 -18.56 24.18 18.51
CA GLN A 260 -17.47 24.98 19.06
C GLN A 260 -16.09 24.40 18.71
N PHE A 261 -15.96 23.08 18.62
CA PHE A 261 -14.73 22.41 18.21
C PHE A 261 -14.35 22.76 16.77
N ASP A 262 -15.30 22.72 15.83
CA ASP A 262 -15.06 23.06 14.42
C ASP A 262 -14.53 24.50 14.30
N ASN A 263 -15.19 25.44 14.99
CA ASN A 263 -14.77 26.84 15.02
C ASN A 263 -13.38 27.01 15.64
N SER A 264 -13.10 26.32 16.75
CA SER A 264 -11.81 26.43 17.44
C SER A 264 -10.65 25.91 16.58
N ILE A 265 -10.85 24.80 15.87
CA ILE A 265 -9.84 24.24 14.96
C ILE A 265 -9.67 25.10 13.71
N ASN A 266 -10.75 25.67 13.16
CA ASN A 266 -10.66 26.60 12.05
C ASN A 266 -9.92 27.89 12.43
N GLU A 267 -10.20 28.47 13.59
CA GLU A 267 -9.46 29.63 14.11
C GLU A 267 -7.99 29.31 14.35
N LEU A 268 -7.67 28.12 14.90
CA LEU A 268 -6.29 27.65 15.00
C LEU A 268 -5.61 27.59 13.62
N ALA A 269 -6.27 27.04 12.61
CA ALA A 269 -5.75 26.94 11.24
C ALA A 269 -5.51 28.32 10.61
N ILE A 270 -6.43 29.28 10.82
CA ILE A 270 -6.25 30.68 10.41
C ILE A 270 -5.06 31.31 11.12
N ASN A 271 -4.89 31.06 12.42
CA ASN A 271 -3.82 31.66 13.22
C ASN A 271 -2.44 31.14 12.80
N ILE A 272 -2.27 29.83 12.61
CA ILE A 272 -0.99 29.29 12.12
C ILE A 272 -0.71 29.76 10.69
N TYR A 273 -1.74 29.90 9.84
CA TYR A 273 -1.58 30.42 8.48
C TYR A 273 -1.10 31.87 8.47
N LYS A 274 -1.66 32.72 9.34
CA LYS A 274 -1.21 34.12 9.55
C LYS A 274 0.25 34.21 9.96
N GLU A 275 0.73 33.24 10.73
CA GLU A 275 2.14 33.12 11.14
C GLU A 275 3.04 32.53 10.03
N GLY A 276 2.49 32.20 8.87
CA GLY A 276 3.25 31.74 7.70
C GLY A 276 3.23 30.23 7.46
N TYR A 277 2.39 29.48 8.18
CA TYR A 277 2.15 28.05 7.91
C TYR A 277 1.30 27.88 6.65
N ASP A 278 1.96 27.94 5.49
CA ASP A 278 1.36 27.79 4.16
C ASP A 278 1.81 26.47 3.50
N ALA A 279 1.41 26.23 2.26
CA ALA A 279 1.82 25.02 1.53
C ALA A 279 3.35 24.87 1.38
N ARG A 280 4.11 25.98 1.36
CA ARG A 280 5.57 25.95 1.25
C ARG A 280 6.18 25.42 2.54
N PHE A 281 5.81 25.99 3.68
CA PHE A 281 6.31 25.52 4.98
C PHE A 281 5.86 24.09 5.27
N GLN A 282 4.61 23.74 4.94
CA GLN A 282 4.16 22.35 5.02
C GLN A 282 5.04 21.40 4.18
N SER A 283 5.46 21.81 2.98
CA SER A 283 6.38 21.01 2.16
C SER A 283 7.76 20.86 2.81
N THR A 284 8.22 21.87 3.55
CA THR A 284 9.45 21.80 4.36
C THR A 284 9.37 20.69 5.41
N GLN A 285 8.23 20.56 6.09
CA GLN A 285 8.02 19.50 7.09
C GLN A 285 8.10 18.08 6.50
N ALA A 286 7.89 17.89 5.19
CA ALA A 286 8.05 16.59 4.56
C ALA A 286 9.53 16.15 4.43
N ILE A 287 10.48 17.08 4.51
CA ILE A 287 11.92 16.81 4.26
C ILE A 287 12.50 15.82 5.28
N PRO A 288 12.38 16.02 6.61
CA PRO A 288 12.91 15.06 7.58
C PRO A 288 12.24 13.68 7.46
N VAL A 289 10.94 13.66 7.17
CA VAL A 289 10.18 12.41 6.98
C VAL A 289 10.73 11.61 5.80
N PHE A 290 11.02 12.28 4.69
CA PHE A 290 11.61 11.67 3.50
C PHE A 290 13.05 11.21 3.73
N ILE A 291 13.87 12.00 4.44
CA ILE A 291 15.24 11.61 4.84
C ILE A 291 15.18 10.34 5.68
N ASN A 292 14.27 10.27 6.65
CA ASN A 292 14.10 9.11 7.52
C ASN A 292 13.78 7.83 6.71
N GLU A 293 12.87 7.97 5.73
CA GLU A 293 12.49 6.89 4.82
C GLU A 293 13.69 6.36 4.01
N ILE A 294 14.54 7.26 3.49
CA ILE A 294 15.73 6.89 2.71
C ILE A 294 16.78 6.23 3.59
N LEU A 295 17.13 6.85 4.72
CA LEU A 295 18.22 6.37 5.58
C LEU A 295 17.92 4.97 6.12
N VAL A 296 16.70 4.72 6.60
CA VAL A 296 16.31 3.40 7.11
C VAL A 296 16.41 2.34 6.01
N ARG A 297 15.92 2.65 4.80
CA ARG A 297 15.98 1.72 3.66
C ARG A 297 17.40 1.44 3.21
N LEU A 298 18.23 2.48 3.14
CA LEU A 298 19.61 2.37 2.75
C LEU A 298 20.39 1.50 3.74
N VAL A 299 20.26 1.78 5.04
CA VAL A 299 20.91 1.01 6.10
C VAL A 299 20.45 -0.44 6.06
N PHE A 300 19.15 -0.70 5.93
CA PHE A 300 18.63 -2.07 5.78
C PHE A 300 19.27 -2.77 4.57
N ALA A 301 19.25 -2.14 3.40
CA ALA A 301 19.76 -2.71 2.16
C ALA A 301 21.25 -3.04 2.26
N ILE A 302 22.06 -2.12 2.79
CA ILE A 302 23.50 -2.33 3.02
C ILE A 302 23.73 -3.53 3.95
N ARG A 303 23.02 -3.58 5.08
CA ARG A 303 23.19 -4.68 6.04
C ARG A 303 22.80 -6.03 5.44
N ARG A 304 21.74 -6.07 4.63
CA ARG A 304 21.27 -7.33 4.03
C ARG A 304 22.18 -7.76 2.89
N LEU A 305 22.78 -6.80 2.18
CA LEU A 305 23.80 -7.06 1.18
C LEU A 305 25.06 -7.67 1.80
N ILE A 306 25.54 -7.11 2.91
CA ILE A 306 26.69 -7.66 3.66
C ILE A 306 26.37 -9.08 4.12
N LYS A 307 25.20 -9.29 4.75
CA LYS A 307 24.75 -10.61 5.21
C LYS A 307 24.66 -11.62 4.06
N TYR A 308 24.12 -11.20 2.91
CA TYR A 308 24.03 -12.04 1.71
C TYR A 308 25.40 -12.56 1.26
N PHE A 309 26.40 -11.68 1.16
CA PHE A 309 27.75 -12.09 0.75
C PHE A 309 28.53 -12.85 1.82
N ALA A 310 28.16 -12.73 3.10
CA ALA A 310 28.77 -13.48 4.20
C ALA A 310 28.20 -14.91 4.31
N GLU A 311 26.91 -15.11 4.06
CA GLU A 311 26.21 -16.38 4.29
C GLU A 311 25.91 -17.20 3.03
N THR A 312 26.01 -16.60 1.84
CA THR A 312 25.69 -17.30 0.57
C THR A 312 26.96 -17.77 -0.13
N ASP A 313 27.04 -19.07 -0.40
CA ASP A 313 28.15 -19.69 -1.15
C ASP A 313 28.34 -19.05 -2.52
N LYS A 314 29.59 -18.95 -2.99
CA LYS A 314 29.91 -18.25 -4.25
C LYS A 314 29.14 -18.80 -5.45
N GLU A 315 28.93 -20.11 -5.50
CA GLU A 315 28.29 -20.80 -6.63
C GLU A 315 26.79 -20.57 -6.71
N THR A 316 26.13 -20.24 -5.60
CA THR A 316 24.68 -19.99 -5.54
C THR A 316 24.32 -18.50 -5.64
N ARG A 317 25.33 -17.63 -5.77
CA ARG A 317 25.12 -16.18 -5.87
C ARG A 317 24.48 -15.82 -7.21
N SER A 318 23.41 -15.03 -7.14
CA SER A 318 22.72 -14.47 -8.30
C SER A 318 22.11 -13.12 -7.94
N PHE A 319 21.97 -12.24 -8.94
CA PHE A 319 21.34 -10.94 -8.74
C PHE A 319 19.90 -11.07 -8.24
N SER A 320 19.14 -12.04 -8.77
CA SER A 320 17.75 -12.30 -8.36
C SER A 320 17.66 -12.65 -6.87
N LEU A 321 18.52 -13.56 -6.40
CA LEU A 321 18.54 -13.96 -4.99
C LEU A 321 19.00 -12.81 -4.08
N MET A 322 20.02 -12.06 -4.50
CA MET A 322 20.50 -10.87 -3.79
C MET A 322 19.37 -9.84 -3.64
N TRP A 323 18.68 -9.49 -4.72
CA TRP A 323 17.58 -8.54 -4.70
C TRP A 323 16.44 -9.02 -3.79
N LYS A 324 16.02 -10.29 -3.92
CA LYS A 324 14.97 -10.88 -3.05
C LYS A 324 15.29 -10.73 -1.56
N LYS A 325 16.57 -10.84 -1.17
CA LYS A 325 16.99 -10.69 0.24
C LYS A 325 17.19 -9.22 0.66
N CYS A 326 17.53 -8.32 -0.25
CA CYS A 326 17.96 -6.94 0.06
C CYS A 326 16.93 -5.85 -0.26
N GLU A 327 15.86 -6.18 -1.00
CA GLU A 327 14.86 -5.22 -1.46
C GLU A 327 14.23 -4.42 -0.29
N PRO A 328 14.34 -3.08 -0.28
CA PRO A 328 13.97 -2.28 0.87
C PRO A 328 12.54 -1.71 0.83
N PHE A 329 11.63 -2.23 0.00
CA PHE A 329 10.29 -1.65 -0.13
C PHE A 329 9.20 -2.55 0.47
N SER A 330 9.19 -3.82 0.11
CA SER A 330 8.13 -4.75 0.47
C SER A 330 8.40 -5.50 1.78
N ASN A 331 9.66 -5.53 2.23
CA ASN A 331 10.13 -6.34 3.34
C ASN A 331 9.49 -5.95 4.69
N PRO A 332 8.90 -6.90 5.46
CA PRO A 332 8.35 -6.65 6.79
C PRO A 332 9.32 -6.03 7.78
N THR A 333 10.59 -6.42 7.71
CA THR A 333 11.66 -5.91 8.56
C THR A 333 11.87 -4.41 8.35
N VAL A 334 11.89 -3.96 7.09
CA VAL A 334 11.97 -2.53 6.78
C VAL A 334 10.77 -1.78 7.31
N LYS A 335 9.57 -2.34 7.13
CA LYS A 335 8.33 -1.72 7.63
C LYS A 335 8.38 -1.54 9.15
N ARG A 336 8.89 -2.54 9.88
CA ARG A 336 9.12 -2.45 11.34
C ARG A 336 10.17 -1.40 11.69
N MET A 337 11.30 -1.37 10.99
CA MET A 337 12.33 -0.35 11.20
C MET A 337 11.79 1.06 10.94
N LEU A 338 11.01 1.27 9.88
CA LEU A 338 10.37 2.55 9.58
C LEU A 338 9.37 2.97 10.68
N THR A 339 8.61 2.03 11.24
CA THR A 339 7.72 2.33 12.38
C THR A 339 8.51 2.82 13.60
N ILE A 340 9.64 2.19 13.92
CA ILE A 340 10.50 2.60 15.03
C ILE A 340 11.15 3.97 14.75
N ALA A 341 11.62 4.18 13.53
CA ALA A 341 12.26 5.42 13.13
C ALA A 341 11.27 6.60 13.15
N HIS A 342 10.07 6.44 12.59
CA HIS A 342 9.04 7.48 12.64
C HIS A 342 8.45 7.65 14.03
N GLY A 343 8.38 6.58 14.83
CA GLY A 343 7.98 6.64 16.23
C GLY A 343 8.94 7.50 17.04
N THR A 344 10.24 7.24 16.90
CA THR A 344 11.29 8.03 17.57
C THR A 344 11.29 9.48 17.10
N PHE A 345 11.17 9.70 15.78
CA PHE A 345 11.04 11.03 15.19
C PHE A 345 9.88 11.83 15.80
N CYS A 346 8.66 11.28 15.76
CA CYS A 346 7.48 11.95 16.28
C CYS A 346 7.55 12.17 17.79
N LEU A 347 8.14 11.24 18.56
CA LEU A 347 8.31 11.43 20.00
C LEU A 347 9.19 12.64 20.32
N ILE A 348 10.26 12.84 19.57
CA ILE A 348 11.16 13.99 19.75
C ILE A 348 10.48 15.29 19.30
N ASP A 349 9.86 15.28 18.11
CA ASP A 349 9.14 16.43 17.55
C ASP A 349 7.99 16.89 18.46
N ILE A 350 7.07 15.98 18.83
CA ILE A 350 5.98 16.28 19.77
C ILE A 350 6.53 16.79 21.10
N GLY A 351 7.65 16.21 21.57
CA GLY A 351 8.34 16.65 22.78
C GLY A 351 8.82 18.10 22.69
N ASP A 352 9.56 18.46 21.64
CA ASP A 352 10.03 19.84 21.43
C ASP A 352 8.87 20.82 21.23
N ALA A 353 7.92 20.49 20.35
CA ALA A 353 6.75 21.32 20.10
C ALA A 353 5.95 21.58 21.39
N SER A 354 5.80 20.57 22.25
CA SER A 354 5.12 20.71 23.55
C SER A 354 5.88 21.66 24.47
N VAL A 355 7.20 21.47 24.61
CA VAL A 355 8.05 22.34 25.43
C VAL A 355 7.97 23.79 24.94
N ARG A 356 8.10 24.02 23.63
CA ARG A 356 7.99 25.35 23.02
C ARG A 356 6.61 25.97 23.21
N GLY A 357 5.54 25.18 23.10
CA GLY A 357 4.17 25.61 23.38
C GLY A 357 3.98 26.11 24.81
N PHE A 358 4.55 25.44 25.81
CA PHE A 358 4.50 25.89 27.21
C PHE A 358 5.41 27.08 27.50
N VAL A 359 6.61 27.12 26.91
CA VAL A 359 7.56 28.24 27.09
C VAL A 359 6.97 29.53 26.54
N THR A 360 6.46 29.51 25.31
CA THR A 360 5.86 30.69 24.67
C THR A 360 4.55 31.11 25.34
N GLY A 361 3.78 30.17 25.90
CA GLY A 361 2.58 30.47 26.69
C GLY A 361 2.84 30.86 28.16
N ALA A 362 4.10 31.14 28.54
CA ALA A 362 4.50 31.55 29.89
C ALA A 362 3.97 30.61 31.00
N GLY A 363 3.98 29.30 30.75
CA GLY A 363 3.48 28.27 31.67
C GLY A 363 2.08 27.73 31.32
N PHE A 364 1.34 28.39 30.44
CA PHE A 364 0.13 27.82 29.82
C PHE A 364 0.46 27.22 28.45
N PHE A 365 -0.30 26.21 28.03
CA PHE A 365 -0.10 25.58 26.72
C PHE A 365 -0.59 26.49 25.60
N ASN A 366 0.32 26.96 24.73
CA ASN A 366 -0.02 27.69 23.51
C ASN A 366 -0.20 26.71 22.33
N PRO A 367 -1.45 26.45 21.87
CA PRO A 367 -1.69 25.50 20.78
C PRO A 367 -1.16 26.01 19.43
N THR A 368 -1.20 27.32 19.18
CA THR A 368 -0.69 27.90 17.92
C THR A 368 0.81 27.67 17.79
N GLU A 369 1.60 27.97 18.82
CA GLU A 369 3.05 27.70 18.79
C GLU A 369 3.36 26.20 18.67
N PHE A 370 2.58 25.35 19.34
CA PHE A 370 2.72 23.89 19.22
C PHE A 370 2.52 23.43 17.77
N PHE A 371 1.42 23.82 17.13
CA PHE A 371 1.11 23.38 15.75
C PHE A 371 1.96 24.06 14.68
N LEU A 372 2.57 25.22 14.97
CA LEU A 372 3.57 25.82 14.09
C LEU A 372 4.85 24.99 13.99
N ARG A 373 5.16 24.20 15.02
CA ARG A 373 6.37 23.36 15.09
C ARG A 373 6.08 21.91 14.75
N LEU A 374 4.98 21.35 15.27
CA LEU A 374 4.63 19.94 15.11
C LEU A 374 4.71 19.50 13.65
N ASN A 375 5.48 18.46 13.39
CA ASN A 375 5.59 17.86 12.06
C ASN A 375 4.40 16.96 11.74
N ILE A 376 3.38 17.56 11.12
CA ILE A 376 2.12 16.88 10.77
C ILE A 376 2.36 15.74 9.76
N PHE A 377 3.31 15.91 8.83
CA PHE A 377 3.69 14.85 7.90
C PHE A 377 4.27 13.63 8.64
N GLY A 378 5.08 13.86 9.66
CA GLY A 378 5.63 12.84 10.54
C GLY A 378 4.55 12.03 11.22
N VAL A 379 3.61 12.73 11.88
CA VAL A 379 2.47 12.12 12.58
C VAL A 379 1.63 11.28 11.61
N GLY A 380 1.31 11.82 10.43
CA GLY A 380 0.57 11.10 9.39
C GLY A 380 1.31 9.84 8.92
N ARG A 381 2.62 9.95 8.66
CA ARG A 381 3.43 8.82 8.21
C ARG A 381 3.57 7.74 9.29
N LEU A 382 3.75 8.11 10.55
CA LEU A 382 3.77 7.18 11.68
C LEU A 382 2.43 6.45 11.81
N THR A 383 1.31 7.18 11.68
CA THR A 383 -0.05 6.61 11.72
C THR A 383 -0.22 5.50 10.68
N ILE A 384 0.22 5.73 9.44
CA ILE A 384 0.21 4.71 8.38
C ILE A 384 1.08 3.50 8.75
N SER A 385 2.25 3.73 9.34
CA SER A 385 3.16 2.68 9.80
C SER A 385 2.56 1.82 10.92
N LEU A 386 1.94 2.45 11.91
CA LEU A 386 1.26 1.76 13.02
C LEU A 386 0.08 0.94 12.53
N TYR A 387 -0.75 1.50 11.64
CA TYR A 387 -1.83 0.75 11.00
C TYR A 387 -1.31 -0.48 10.25
N GLY A 388 -0.23 -0.31 9.47
CA GLY A 388 0.42 -1.41 8.76
C GLY A 388 0.99 -2.48 9.68
N GLU A 389 1.52 -2.11 10.85
CA GLU A 389 1.98 -3.04 11.88
C GLU A 389 0.82 -3.82 12.51
N VAL A 390 -0.24 -3.14 12.96
CA VAL A 390 -1.42 -3.78 13.56
C VAL A 390 -2.07 -4.74 12.57
N LYS A 391 -2.27 -4.32 11.32
CA LYS A 391 -2.84 -5.17 10.27
C LYS A 391 -2.01 -6.43 10.04
N ARG A 392 -0.68 -6.31 10.03
CA ARG A 392 0.23 -7.45 9.86
C ARG A 392 0.19 -8.39 11.06
N GLU A 393 0.19 -7.85 12.26
CA GLU A 393 0.13 -8.64 13.50
C GLU A 393 -1.16 -9.48 13.55
N ILE A 394 -2.30 -8.88 13.22
CA ILE A 394 -3.58 -9.61 13.09
C ILE A 394 -3.47 -10.73 12.03
N GLY A 395 -2.85 -10.43 10.88
CA GLY A 395 -2.61 -11.41 9.82
C GLY A 395 -1.73 -12.57 10.27
N ILE A 396 -0.64 -12.28 11.00
CA ILE A 396 0.27 -13.28 11.56
C ILE A 396 -0.47 -14.16 12.57
N GLN A 397 -1.25 -13.60 13.48
CA GLN A 397 -2.01 -14.38 14.47
C GLN A 397 -3.02 -15.33 13.83
N LYS A 398 -3.63 -14.93 12.72
CA LYS A 398 -4.50 -15.81 11.93
C LYS A 398 -3.69 -16.95 11.30
N ALA A 399 -2.59 -16.59 10.64
CA ALA A 399 -1.74 -17.52 9.91
C ALA A 399 -0.93 -18.47 10.83
N GLU A 400 -0.66 -18.09 12.09
CA GLU A 400 -0.01 -18.96 13.07
C GLU A 400 -0.86 -20.18 13.42
N ARG A 401 -2.18 -20.04 13.44
CA ARG A 401 -3.09 -21.19 13.62
C ARG A 401 -2.98 -22.16 12.44
N GLU A 402 -2.87 -21.60 11.23
CA GLU A 402 -2.67 -22.35 9.99
C GLU A 402 -1.29 -23.03 9.98
N ILE A 403 -0.21 -22.36 10.43
CA ILE A 403 1.12 -23.00 10.60
C ILE A 403 1.07 -24.17 11.56
N ILE A 404 0.40 -24.02 12.71
CA ILE A 404 0.32 -25.11 13.70
C ILE A 404 -0.39 -26.32 13.09
N PHE A 405 -1.46 -26.09 12.31
CA PHE A 405 -2.16 -27.14 11.60
C PHE A 405 -1.28 -27.77 10.51
N ALA A 406 -0.69 -26.96 9.63
CA ALA A 406 0.20 -27.41 8.55
C ALA A 406 1.41 -28.20 9.07
N ARG A 407 1.99 -27.82 10.22
CA ARG A 407 3.07 -28.59 10.87
C ARG A 407 2.61 -29.95 11.39
N LYS A 408 1.39 -30.03 11.93
CA LYS A 408 0.83 -31.30 12.38
C LYS A 408 0.51 -32.21 11.19
N GLU A 409 -0.07 -31.64 10.14
CA GLU A 409 -0.34 -32.32 8.88
C GLU A 409 0.95 -32.84 8.25
N LYS A 410 1.98 -32.00 8.15
CA LYS A 410 3.32 -32.40 7.67
C LYS A 410 3.88 -33.58 8.46
N LEU A 411 3.79 -33.56 9.79
CA LEU A 411 4.25 -34.68 10.62
C LEU A 411 3.46 -35.98 10.34
N VAL A 412 2.15 -35.88 10.09
CA VAL A 412 1.33 -37.05 9.72
C VAL A 412 1.75 -37.59 8.36
N VAL A 413 1.98 -36.72 7.37
CA VAL A 413 2.42 -37.11 6.02
C VAL A 413 3.84 -37.69 6.06
N GLU A 414 4.76 -37.14 6.86
CA GLU A 414 6.11 -37.70 7.06
C GLU A 414 6.05 -39.13 7.63
N ASN A 415 5.24 -39.36 8.67
CA ASN A 415 5.03 -40.71 9.21
C ASN A 415 4.40 -41.65 8.17
N TYR A 416 3.50 -41.14 7.33
CA TYR A 416 2.88 -41.92 6.25
C TYR A 416 3.90 -42.31 5.18
N ILE A 417 4.77 -41.39 4.76
CA ILE A 417 5.88 -41.66 3.83
C ILE A 417 6.84 -42.71 4.41
N GLU A 418 7.19 -42.60 5.69
CA GLU A 418 8.04 -43.59 6.37
C GLU A 418 7.39 -44.98 6.35
N GLY A 419 6.08 -45.05 6.63
CA GLY A 419 5.31 -46.29 6.51
C GLY A 419 5.27 -46.86 5.09
N LEU A 420 5.07 -46.02 4.07
CA LEU A 420 5.10 -46.43 2.66
C LEU A 420 6.48 -46.94 2.23
N LYS A 421 7.57 -46.31 2.69
CA LYS A 421 8.94 -46.77 2.44
C LYS A 421 9.18 -48.15 3.05
N LEU A 422 8.75 -48.34 4.30
CA LEU A 422 8.83 -49.65 4.97
C LEU A 422 8.04 -50.72 4.21
N LEU A 423 6.82 -50.41 3.75
CA LEU A 423 6.02 -51.34 2.96
C LEU A 423 6.68 -51.64 1.60
N SER A 424 7.21 -50.63 0.92
CA SER A 424 7.93 -50.80 -0.36
C SER A 424 9.11 -51.78 -0.23
N GLU A 425 9.86 -51.68 0.87
CA GLU A 425 10.95 -52.60 1.20
C GLU A 425 10.44 -54.01 1.53
N LEU A 426 9.44 -54.13 2.41
CA LEU A 426 8.90 -55.42 2.85
C LEU A 426 8.31 -56.26 1.71
N TYR A 427 7.65 -55.60 0.76
CA TYR A 427 6.97 -56.26 -0.36
C TYR A 427 7.86 -56.40 -1.61
N GLU A 428 9.11 -55.93 -1.57
CA GLU A 428 9.97 -55.77 -2.75
C GLU A 428 9.18 -55.20 -3.95
N ASP A 429 8.43 -54.12 -3.71
CA ASP A 429 7.37 -53.64 -4.62
C ASP A 429 7.87 -53.45 -6.07
N LYS A 430 9.12 -53.03 -6.22
CA LYS A 430 9.80 -52.91 -7.52
C LYS A 430 9.96 -54.25 -8.25
N ASN A 431 10.37 -55.31 -7.54
CA ASN A 431 10.52 -56.65 -8.12
C ASN A 431 9.15 -57.25 -8.43
N LEU A 432 8.15 -57.02 -7.59
CA LEU A 432 6.79 -57.48 -7.83
C LEU A 432 6.15 -56.78 -9.05
N LEU A 433 6.29 -55.46 -9.16
CA LEU A 433 5.82 -54.70 -10.31
C LEU A 433 6.57 -55.09 -11.60
N ASN A 434 7.90 -55.27 -11.53
CA ASN A 434 8.67 -55.78 -12.66
C ASN A 434 8.22 -57.19 -13.05
N PHE A 435 8.03 -58.08 -12.09
CA PHE A 435 7.51 -59.42 -12.35
C PHE A 435 6.14 -59.39 -13.01
N ILE A 436 5.19 -58.59 -12.51
CA ILE A 436 3.86 -58.46 -13.10
C ILE A 436 3.94 -57.88 -14.52
N THR A 437 4.77 -56.86 -14.73
CA THR A 437 4.98 -56.25 -16.04
C THR A 437 5.64 -57.22 -17.02
N ASP A 438 6.71 -57.90 -16.62
CA ASP A 438 7.39 -58.90 -17.43
C ASP A 438 6.49 -60.09 -17.73
N PHE A 439 5.69 -60.54 -16.76
CA PHE A 439 4.72 -61.60 -16.93
C PHE A 439 3.59 -61.21 -17.89
N LYS A 440 3.11 -59.95 -17.83
CA LYS A 440 2.15 -59.38 -18.78
C LYS A 440 2.72 -59.28 -20.19
N ILE A 441 3.90 -58.68 -20.34
CA ILE A 441 4.53 -58.41 -21.65
C ILE A 441 4.98 -59.69 -22.34
N SER A 442 5.40 -60.70 -21.57
CA SER A 442 5.93 -61.94 -22.15
C SER A 442 4.86 -62.86 -22.75
N ASP A 443 3.56 -62.57 -22.55
CA ASP A 443 2.44 -63.45 -22.93
C ASP A 443 2.64 -64.90 -22.46
N MET A 444 3.46 -65.13 -21.42
CA MET A 444 3.87 -66.48 -21.02
C MET A 444 2.69 -67.35 -20.62
N TYR A 445 1.68 -66.74 -19.99
CA TYR A 445 0.43 -67.41 -19.64
C TYR A 445 -0.37 -67.83 -20.89
N ILE A 446 -0.39 -67.00 -21.93
CA ILE A 446 -1.03 -67.31 -23.22
C ILE A 446 -0.32 -68.50 -23.87
N HIS A 447 1.01 -68.45 -23.97
CA HIS A 447 1.81 -69.51 -24.59
C HIS A 447 1.73 -70.85 -23.83
N ALA A 448 1.74 -70.81 -22.49
CA ALA A 448 1.57 -72.00 -21.67
C ALA A 448 0.19 -72.63 -21.90
N PHE A 449 -0.84 -71.80 -22.03
CA PHE A 449 -2.19 -72.25 -22.33
C PHE A 449 -2.30 -72.86 -23.74
N GLU A 450 -1.78 -72.19 -24.77
CA GLU A 450 -1.77 -72.74 -26.13
C GLU A 450 -1.05 -74.09 -26.20
N LYS A 451 0.07 -74.24 -25.48
CA LYS A 451 0.79 -75.52 -25.37
C LYS A 451 -0.05 -76.61 -24.70
N SER A 452 -0.82 -76.28 -23.67
CA SER A 452 -1.70 -77.26 -22.99
C SER A 452 -2.80 -77.75 -23.95
N VAL A 453 -3.39 -76.85 -24.72
CA VAL A 453 -4.37 -77.16 -25.78
C VAL A 453 -3.75 -78.06 -26.85
N MET A 454 -2.55 -77.74 -27.33
CA MET A 454 -1.84 -78.57 -28.30
C MET A 454 -1.53 -79.97 -27.74
N LEU A 455 -1.13 -80.08 -26.47
CA LEU A 455 -0.87 -81.36 -25.82
C LEU A 455 -2.13 -82.21 -25.69
N ALA A 456 -3.26 -81.60 -25.29
CA ALA A 456 -4.54 -82.28 -25.19
C ALA A 456 -4.98 -82.84 -26.56
N LYS A 457 -4.81 -82.06 -27.64
CA LYS A 457 -5.04 -82.53 -29.01
C LYS A 457 -4.14 -83.73 -29.36
N LYS A 458 -2.85 -83.67 -29.05
CA LYS A 458 -1.91 -84.78 -29.31
C LYS A 458 -2.25 -86.07 -28.54
N ARG A 459 -2.92 -85.96 -27.39
CA ARG A 459 -3.36 -87.10 -26.58
C ARG A 459 -4.76 -87.60 -26.94
N ASN A 460 -5.36 -87.10 -28.02
CA ASN A 460 -6.71 -87.45 -28.48
C ASN A 460 -7.80 -87.19 -27.43
N VAL A 461 -7.64 -86.15 -26.61
CA VAL A 461 -8.72 -85.69 -25.72
C VAL A 461 -9.92 -85.26 -26.59
N PRO A 462 -11.16 -85.65 -26.25
CA PRO A 462 -12.35 -85.25 -26.99
C PRO A 462 -12.43 -83.72 -27.17
N ASN A 463 -12.78 -83.27 -28.38
CA ASN A 463 -12.76 -81.84 -28.74
C ASN A 463 -13.67 -80.94 -27.88
N ASN A 464 -14.67 -81.52 -27.22
CA ASN A 464 -15.61 -80.88 -26.29
C ASN A 464 -15.04 -80.76 -24.86
N GLU A 465 -13.93 -81.42 -24.55
CA GLU A 465 -13.23 -81.35 -23.26
C GLU A 465 -11.96 -80.48 -23.33
N ILE A 466 -11.60 -79.98 -24.52
CA ILE A 466 -10.47 -79.07 -24.71
C ILE A 466 -10.97 -77.63 -24.63
N LEU A 467 -10.51 -76.89 -23.62
CA LEU A 467 -10.76 -75.46 -23.43
C LEU A 467 -9.87 -74.66 -24.38
N LYS A 468 -10.43 -73.85 -25.28
CA LYS A 468 -9.70 -73.25 -26.42
C LYS A 468 -9.50 -71.75 -26.31
N ASN A 469 -10.27 -71.07 -25.47
CA ASN A 469 -10.23 -69.63 -25.31
C ASN A 469 -10.54 -69.25 -23.85
N LYS A 470 -10.24 -68.01 -23.49
CA LYS A 470 -10.43 -67.48 -22.12
C LYS A 470 -11.84 -67.76 -21.59
N MET A 471 -12.87 -67.54 -22.41
CA MET A 471 -14.27 -67.71 -22.01
C MET A 471 -14.59 -69.16 -21.60
N GLU A 472 -14.04 -70.14 -22.30
CA GLU A 472 -14.19 -71.56 -21.96
C GLU A 472 -13.43 -71.93 -20.67
N ILE A 473 -12.25 -71.34 -20.44
CA ILE A 473 -11.48 -71.52 -19.20
C ILE A 473 -12.25 -70.98 -18.00
N ASP A 474 -12.70 -69.73 -18.11
CA ASP A 474 -13.42 -69.03 -17.06
C ASP A 474 -14.71 -69.81 -16.75
N SER A 475 -15.43 -70.28 -17.77
CA SER A 475 -16.61 -71.12 -17.60
C SER A 475 -16.31 -72.47 -16.93
N TYR A 476 -15.14 -73.07 -17.18
CA TYR A 476 -14.77 -74.36 -16.57
C TYR A 476 -14.39 -74.21 -15.09
N PHE A 477 -13.53 -73.25 -14.75
CA PHE A 477 -13.00 -73.08 -13.39
C PHE A 477 -13.91 -72.29 -12.46
N LEU A 478 -14.71 -71.35 -13.00
CA LEU A 478 -15.67 -70.57 -12.21
C LEU A 478 -17.05 -71.23 -12.14
N GLY A 479 -17.19 -72.47 -12.63
CA GLY A 479 -18.41 -73.27 -12.48
C GLY A 479 -19.58 -72.75 -13.32
N GLY A 480 -19.34 -72.52 -14.61
CA GLY A 480 -20.18 -71.82 -15.57
C GLY A 480 -21.69 -71.94 -15.31
N ASN A 481 -22.36 -70.78 -15.26
CA ASN A 481 -23.80 -70.73 -15.40
C ASN A 481 -24.19 -71.38 -16.73
N LYS A 482 -24.73 -72.60 -16.65
CA LYS A 482 -25.59 -73.13 -17.70
C LYS A 482 -26.81 -72.22 -17.81
N THR A 483 -26.82 -71.36 -18.82
CA THR A 483 -28.02 -71.01 -19.60
C THR A 483 -27.61 -70.84 -21.04
#